data_AF-A0A6V7LXY3-F1
#
_entry.id   AF-A0A6V7LXY3-F1
#
_cell.length_a   1.000
_cell.length_b   1.000
_cell.length_c   1.000
_cell.angle_alpha   90.00
_cell.angle_beta   90.00
_cell.angle_gamma   90.00
#
_symmetry.space_group_name_H-M   'P 1'
#
loop_
_entity.id
_entity.type
_entity.pdbx_description
1 polymer ?
#
loop_
_entity_poly.entity_id
_entity_poly.type
_entity_poly.pdbx_seq_one_letter_code
_entity_poly.pdbx_strand_id
1 'polypeptide(L)' 'YEFNVKTGKPKLRELGPRFTLRLKSLQHGTFDSKCGEYEWIIEGRRHAMETSRRKFFL' A
#
# COMPACT_ATOMS: atom_id res chain seq x y z
N TYR A 1 -23.97 13.71 0.99
CA TYR A 1 -23.00 14.56 0.29
C TYR A 1 -23.42 16.00 0.53
N GLU A 2 -22.59 16.80 1.21
CA GLU A 2 -22.89 18.22 1.50
C GLU A 2 -21.91 19.11 0.75
N PHE A 3 -22.43 20.15 0.09
CA PHE A 3 -21.64 21.13 -0.64
C PHE A 3 -21.76 22.49 0.05
N ASN A 4 -20.63 23.13 0.37
CA ASN A 4 -20.65 24.44 1.00
C ASN A 4 -20.80 25.52 -0.08
N VAL A 5 -22.00 26.11 -0.17
CA VAL A 5 -22.33 27.15 -1.17
C VAL A 5 -21.53 28.45 -0.96
N LYS A 6 -21.15 28.79 0.27
CA LYS A 6 -20.37 30.02 0.57
C LYS A 6 -18.90 29.90 0.14
N THR A 7 -18.31 28.71 0.31
CA THR A 7 -16.89 28.48 -0.01
C THR A 7 -16.68 27.72 -1.32
N GLY A 8 -17.75 27.24 -1.96
CA GLY A 8 -17.71 26.43 -3.18
C GLY A 8 -16.98 25.10 -3.04
N LYS A 9 -16.88 24.54 -1.82
CA LYS A 9 -16.05 23.35 -1.54
C LYS A 9 -16.90 22.14 -1.13
N PRO A 10 -16.53 20.92 -1.58
CA PRO A 10 -17.17 19.70 -1.10
C PRO A 10 -16.83 19.47 0.38
N LYS A 11 -17.81 19.04 1.17
CA LYS A 11 -17.62 18.65 2.57
C LYS A 11 -17.42 17.14 2.63
N LEU A 12 -16.16 16.73 2.59
CA LEU A 12 -15.79 15.32 2.74
C LEU A 12 -16.01 14.88 4.19
N ARG A 13 -16.56 13.68 4.36
CA ARG A 13 -16.69 13.00 5.65
C ARG A 13 -16.01 11.65 5.52
N GLU A 14 -15.12 11.34 6.44
CA GLU A 14 -14.53 10.02 6.49
C GLU A 14 -15.50 9.05 7.13
N LEU A 15 -15.72 7.94 6.44
CA LEU A 15 -16.54 6.85 6.90
C LEU A 15 -15.66 5.60 6.89
N GLY A 16 -15.20 5.20 8.09
CA GLY A 16 -14.36 4.03 8.28
C GLY A 16 -12.91 4.36 8.65
N PRO A 17 -12.10 3.32 8.85
CA PRO A 17 -10.74 3.45 9.35
C PRO A 17 -9.78 3.97 8.27
N ARG A 18 -8.78 4.74 8.71
CA ARG A 18 -7.59 5.04 7.93
C ARG A 18 -6.53 3.98 8.20
N PHE A 19 -5.89 3.51 7.14
CA PHE A 19 -4.75 2.60 7.25
C PHE A 19 -3.61 3.07 6.35
N THR A 20 -2.39 2.70 6.76
CA THR A 20 -1.19 2.82 5.93
C THR A 20 -0.61 1.43 5.79
N LEU A 21 -0.63 0.89 4.59
CA LEU A 21 -0.10 -0.44 4.31
C LEU A 21 1.31 -0.35 3.76
N ARG A 22 2.10 -1.38 4.04
CA ARG A 22 3.42 -1.60 3.44
C ARG A 22 3.39 -2.95 2.76
N LEU A 23 3.70 -3.01 1.47
CA LEU A 23 3.84 -4.26 0.73
C LEU A 23 4.87 -5.14 1.44
N LYS A 24 4.54 -6.43 1.66
CA LYS A 24 5.44 -7.40 2.32
C LYS A 24 5.96 -8.45 1.36
N SER A 25 5.08 -8.93 0.49
CA SER A 25 5.41 -9.84 -0.58
C SER A 25 4.45 -9.61 -1.75
N LEU A 26 4.91 -9.95 -2.94
CA LEU A 26 4.12 -10.01 -4.17
C LEU A 26 4.28 -11.42 -4.74
N GLN A 27 3.17 -12.09 -4.92
CA GLN A 27 3.12 -13.44 -5.47
C GLN A 27 2.55 -13.38 -6.88
N HIS A 28 3.09 -14.21 -7.76
CA HIS A 28 2.50 -14.43 -9.07
C HIS A 28 1.26 -15.32 -8.96
N GLY A 29 0.16 -14.91 -9.56
CA GLY A 29 -1.10 -15.66 -9.54
C GLY A 29 -1.88 -15.56 -8.22
N THR A 30 -2.63 -16.60 -7.88
CA THR A 30 -3.45 -16.64 -6.66
C THR A 30 -2.61 -16.92 -5.42
N PHE A 31 -3.03 -16.41 -4.25
CA PHE A 31 -2.33 -16.64 -3.00
C PHE A 31 -2.16 -18.15 -2.71
N ASP A 32 -0.91 -18.59 -2.59
CA ASP A 32 -0.53 -19.94 -2.19
C ASP A 32 0.68 -19.86 -1.25
N SER A 33 0.43 -20.16 0.01
CA SER A 33 1.45 -20.12 1.06
C SER A 33 2.45 -21.28 1.01
N LYS A 34 2.21 -22.32 0.20
CA LYS A 34 3.05 -23.53 0.15
C LYS A 34 3.93 -23.58 -1.09
N CYS A 35 3.35 -23.34 -2.26
CA CYS A 35 4.01 -23.49 -3.55
C CYS A 35 3.91 -22.22 -4.40
N GLY A 36 3.59 -21.09 -3.77
CA GLY A 36 3.50 -19.81 -4.44
C GLY A 36 4.84 -19.30 -4.94
N GLU A 37 4.90 -18.96 -6.22
CA GLU A 37 6.05 -18.27 -6.80
C GLU A 37 5.99 -16.78 -6.46
N TYR A 38 6.98 -16.30 -5.72
CA TYR A 38 7.05 -14.91 -5.31
C TYR A 38 7.93 -14.10 -6.24
N GLU A 39 7.34 -13.05 -6.83
CA GLU A 39 8.09 -12.04 -7.57
C GLU A 39 8.89 -11.14 -6.61
N TRP A 40 8.41 -10.97 -5.37
CA TRP A 40 9.01 -10.05 -4.39
C TRP A 40 8.70 -10.47 -2.94
N ILE A 41 9.69 -10.50 -2.04
CA ILE A 41 9.49 -10.78 -0.59
C ILE A 41 10.46 -9.98 0.28
N ILE A 42 9.97 -9.20 1.26
CA ILE A 42 10.83 -8.54 2.26
C ILE A 42 11.39 -9.62 3.18
N GLU A 43 12.63 -10.06 2.96
CA GLU A 43 13.36 -10.88 3.93
C GLU A 43 14.09 -9.97 4.95
N GLY A 44 13.64 -10.00 6.21
CA GLY A 44 14.27 -9.23 7.30
C GLY A 44 13.95 -7.73 7.31
N ARG A 45 14.97 -6.86 7.41
CA ARG A 45 14.78 -5.39 7.47
C ARG A 45 14.93 -4.66 6.12
N ARG A 46 15.44 -5.34 5.08
CA ARG A 46 15.68 -4.79 3.74
C ARG A 46 15.69 -5.89 2.69
N HIS A 47 15.15 -5.59 1.52
CA HIS A 47 15.38 -6.41 0.33
C HIS A 47 16.74 -6.18 -0.31
N ALA A 48 17.11 -7.10 -1.21
CA ALA A 48 18.12 -6.86 -2.24
C ALA A 48 17.79 -5.64 -3.13
N MET A 49 16.51 -5.43 -3.50
CA MET A 49 16.09 -4.28 -4.32
C MET A 49 16.01 -2.96 -3.53
N GLU A 50 15.72 -3.04 -2.24
CA GLU A 50 15.65 -1.88 -1.33
C GLU A 50 17.06 -1.52 -0.83
N THR A 51 17.96 -1.25 -1.79
CA THR A 51 19.39 -0.97 -1.55
C THR A 51 19.61 0.31 -0.73
N SER A 52 18.61 1.19 -0.65
CA SER A 52 18.69 2.46 0.06
C SER A 52 17.36 2.87 0.67
N ARG A 53 17.38 3.31 1.94
CA ARG A 53 16.25 3.97 2.61
C ARG A 53 15.84 5.30 1.99
N ARG A 54 16.67 5.85 1.08
CA ARG A 54 16.38 7.10 0.36
C ARG A 54 15.66 6.84 -0.96
N LYS A 55 15.57 5.58 -1.40
CA LYS A 55 14.94 5.20 -2.66
C LYS A 55 13.58 4.58 -2.38
N PHE A 56 12.54 5.21 -2.91
CA PHE A 56 11.16 4.74 -2.79
C PHE A 56 10.82 3.93 -4.04
N PHE A 57 10.14 2.80 -3.85
CA PHE A 57 9.62 1.94 -4.90
C PHE A 57 8.11 1.83 -4.66
N LEU A 58 7.33 2.01 -5.73
CA LEU A 58 5.87 1.85 -5.73
C LEU A 58 5.51 0.42 -6.08
#